data_AF-A0A3C0I2F8-F1
#
_entry.id   AF-A0A3C0I2F8-F1
#
_cell.length_a   1.000
_cell.length_b   1.000
_cell.length_c   1.000
_cell.angle_alpha   90.00
_cell.angle_beta   90.00
_cell.angle_gamma   90.00
#
_symmetry.space_group_name_H-M   'P 1'
#
loop_
_entity.id
_entity.type
_entity.pdbx_description
1 polymer ?
#
loop_
_entity_poly.entity_id
_entity_poly.type
_entity_poly.pdbx_seq_one_letter_code
_entity_poly.pdbx_strand_id
1 'polypeptide(L)' 'MRGILKSEIKRVSNNQTKNDWLLEHRKNVTSQTGKDGIIEKVFEIIGAQSKWCVEFGAYDGKFCSNTYNIINRVGI' A
#
# COMPACT_ATOMS: atom_id res chain seq x y z
N MET A 1 17.41 19.97 51.56
CA MET A 1 16.78 20.15 50.22
C MET A 1 16.85 18.82 49.48
N ARG A 2 15.71 18.18 49.20
CA ARG A 2 15.65 16.94 48.42
C ARG A 2 15.66 17.32 46.94
N GLY A 3 16.77 17.06 46.24
CA GLY A 3 16.84 17.18 44.78
C GLY A 3 16.17 15.96 44.15
N ILE A 4 15.07 16.17 43.45
CA ILE A 4 14.33 15.10 42.76
C ILE A 4 15.19 14.63 41.58
N LEU A 5 15.46 13.31 41.54
CA LEU A 5 16.13 12.64 40.43
C LEU A 5 15.41 12.93 39.12
N LYS A 6 16.18 13.22 38.07
CA LYS A 6 15.70 13.19 36.68
C LYS A 6 15.17 11.78 36.42
N SER A 7 13.85 11.61 36.45
CA SER A 7 13.20 10.36 36.07
C SER A 7 13.59 10.04 34.64
N GLU A 8 14.37 8.98 34.48
CA GLU A 8 14.69 8.37 33.21
C GLU A 8 13.39 8.03 32.48
N ILE A 9 13.05 8.84 31.47
CA ILE A 9 12.14 8.40 30.42
C ILE A 9 12.92 7.33 29.65
N LYS A 10 12.79 6.07 30.08
CA LYS A 10 13.18 4.92 29.26
C LYS A 10 12.36 5.00 27.99
N ARG A 11 12.98 5.45 26.89
CA ARG A 11 12.45 5.22 25.54
C ARG A 11 12.26 3.72 25.40
N VAL A 12 11.02 3.26 25.47
CA VAL A 12 10.67 1.92 25.02
C VAL A 12 11.11 1.86 23.56
N SER A 13 12.14 1.09 23.26
CA SER A 13 12.52 0.80 21.89
C SER A 13 11.33 0.03 21.28
N ASN A 14 10.51 0.73 20.51
CA ASN A 14 9.45 0.10 19.72
C ASN A 14 10.14 -0.82 18.72
N ASN A 15 10.31 -2.08 19.07
CA ASN A 15 10.70 -3.13 18.16
C ASN A 15 9.48 -3.51 17.32
N GLN A 16 8.90 -2.53 16.61
CA GLN A 16 7.78 -2.75 15.71
C GLN A 16 8.29 -3.61 14.56
N THR A 17 7.72 -4.79 14.40
CA THR A 17 7.96 -5.63 13.23
C THR A 17 7.58 -4.84 11.98
N LYS A 18 8.52 -4.71 11.04
CA LYS A 18 8.32 -4.00 9.78
C LYS A 18 7.25 -4.74 8.95
N ASN A 19 6.06 -4.17 8.81
CA ASN A 19 4.94 -4.77 8.07
C ASN A 19 4.63 -4.00 6.78
N ASP A 20 5.67 -3.71 6.01
CA ASP A 20 5.61 -2.90 4.78
C ASP A 20 6.10 -3.67 3.55
N TRP A 21 6.22 -4.99 3.63
CA TRP A 21 6.77 -5.85 2.58
C TRP A 21 6.06 -5.71 1.23
N LEU A 22 4.76 -5.37 1.21
CA LEU A 22 4.04 -5.05 -0.03
C LEU A 22 4.67 -3.89 -0.82
N LEU A 23 5.42 -3.00 -0.16
CA LEU A 23 6.12 -1.90 -0.81
C LEU A 23 7.23 -2.38 -1.76
N GLU A 24 7.70 -3.61 -1.62
CA GLU A 24 8.68 -4.25 -2.52
C GLU A 24 8.07 -4.54 -3.90
N HIS A 25 6.74 -4.62 -3.99
CA HIS A 25 6.02 -4.92 -5.23
C HIS A 25 5.54 -3.67 -5.98
N ARG A 26 5.87 -2.46 -5.53
CA ARG A 26 5.37 -1.21 -6.11
C ARG A 26 5.73 -1.04 -7.59
N LYS A 27 4.75 -0.63 -8.39
CA LYS A 27 4.92 -0.23 -9.80
C LYS A 27 4.01 0.97 -10.14
N ASN A 28 4.47 1.82 -11.07
CA ASN A 28 3.70 2.96 -11.60
C ASN A 28 3.53 2.78 -13.11
N VAL A 29 2.44 2.14 -13.52
CA VAL A 29 2.09 1.87 -14.91
C VAL A 29 1.02 2.86 -15.37
N THR A 30 -0.12 2.89 -14.69
CA THR A 30 -1.18 3.90 -14.89
C THR A 30 -1.56 4.60 -13.60
N SER A 31 -1.25 4.00 -12.45
CA SER A 31 -1.45 4.58 -11.12
C SER A 31 -0.26 5.43 -10.67
N GLN A 32 -0.40 6.05 -9.50
CA GLN A 32 0.66 6.77 -8.79
C GLN A 32 1.10 6.01 -7.53
N THR A 33 2.26 6.39 -7.00
CA THR A 33 2.80 5.95 -5.70
C THR A 33 2.95 4.43 -5.52
N GLY A 34 3.01 3.67 -6.61
CA GLY A 34 3.32 2.24 -6.63
C GLY A 34 2.12 1.31 -6.62
N LYS A 35 0.89 1.83 -6.76
CA LYS A 35 -0.33 1.08 -6.49
C LYS A 35 -0.56 -0.06 -7.48
N ASP A 36 -0.17 0.08 -8.75
CA ASP A 36 -0.37 -0.98 -9.76
C ASP A 36 0.22 -2.31 -9.30
N GLY A 37 1.48 -2.30 -8.89
CA GLY A 37 2.17 -3.52 -8.46
C GLY A 37 1.73 -4.04 -7.09
N ILE A 38 1.29 -3.15 -6.18
CA ILE A 38 0.68 -3.58 -4.90
C ILE A 38 -0.63 -4.32 -5.17
N ILE A 39 -1.50 -3.76 -6.02
CA ILE A 39 -2.81 -4.36 -6.30
C ILE A 39 -2.63 -5.66 -7.10
N GLU A 40 -1.69 -5.73 -8.05
CA GLU A 40 -1.27 -6.99 -8.69
C GLU A 40 -0.90 -8.06 -7.65
N LYS A 41 -0.06 -7.71 -6.66
CA LYS A 41 0.35 -8.64 -5.62
C LYS A 41 -0.80 -9.06 -4.72
N VAL A 42 -1.73 -8.16 -4.41
CA VAL A 42 -2.94 -8.50 -3.65
C VAL A 42 -3.75 -9.56 -4.39
N PHE A 43 -4.04 -9.35 -5.68
CA PHE A 43 -4.81 -10.33 -6.47
C PHE A 43 -4.07 -11.65 -6.69
N GLU A 44 -2.73 -11.65 -6.76
CA GLU A 44 -1.94 -12.89 -6.76
C GLU A 44 -2.20 -13.73 -5.50
N ILE A 45 -2.40 -13.09 -4.34
CA ILE A 45 -2.60 -13.75 -3.05
C ILE A 45 -4.05 -14.18 -2.86
N ILE A 46 -5.01 -13.29 -3.11
CA ILE A 46 -6.43 -13.54 -2.81
C ILE A 46 -7.16 -14.22 -3.97
N GLY A 47 -6.58 -14.22 -5.18
CA GLY A 47 -7.23 -14.62 -6.41
C GLY A 47 -8.30 -13.61 -6.87
N ALA A 48 -8.79 -13.76 -8.10
CA ALA A 48 -9.90 -12.94 -8.59
C ALA A 48 -11.11 -13.81 -8.90
N GLN A 49 -12.25 -13.45 -8.30
CA GLN A 49 -13.53 -14.14 -8.51
C GLN A 49 -14.43 -13.40 -9.52
N SER A 50 -14.20 -12.10 -9.73
CA SER A 50 -15.01 -11.26 -10.63
C SER A 50 -14.14 -10.18 -11.27
N LYS A 51 -14.44 -9.85 -12.53
CA LYS A 51 -13.77 -8.76 -13.28
C LYS A 51 -14.45 -7.40 -13.12
N TRP A 52 -15.13 -7.22 -11.99
CA TRP A 52 -15.81 -5.98 -11.63
C TRP A 52 -15.03 -5.28 -10.54
N CYS A 53 -14.73 -4.01 -10.74
CA CYS A 53 -14.12 -3.15 -9.74
C CYS A 53 -14.82 -1.80 -9.72
N VAL A 54 -14.73 -1.12 -8.58
CA VAL A 54 -15.20 0.26 -8.41
C VAL A 54 -14.03 1.07 -7.90
N GLU A 55 -13.75 2.19 -8.57
CA GLU A 55 -12.70 3.13 -8.19
C GLU A 55 -13.29 4.54 -8.07
N PHE A 56 -13.04 5.18 -6.94
CA PHE A 56 -13.39 6.58 -6.73
C PHE A 56 -12.15 7.46 -6.93
N GLY A 57 -12.31 8.54 -7.69
CA GLY A 57 -11.20 9.47 -7.96
C GLY A 57 -10.21 8.98 -9.03
N ALA A 58 -10.67 8.22 -10.03
CA ALA A 58 -9.85 7.69 -11.12
C ALA A 58 -9.48 8.72 -12.21
N TYR A 59 -9.61 10.02 -11.94
CA TYR A 59 -9.43 11.10 -12.91
C TYR A 59 -10.26 10.88 -14.20
N ASP A 60 -9.62 10.64 -15.34
CA ASP A 60 -10.24 10.35 -16.65
C ASP A 60 -10.52 8.85 -16.88
N GLY A 61 -10.31 8.03 -15.85
CA GLY A 61 -10.45 6.58 -15.91
C GLY A 61 -9.22 5.84 -16.45
N LYS A 62 -8.14 6.54 -16.81
CA LYS A 62 -6.90 5.94 -17.31
C LYS A 62 -5.67 6.52 -16.64
N PHE A 63 -5.47 7.82 -16.74
CA PHE A 63 -4.39 8.53 -16.08
C PHE A 63 -4.63 8.53 -14.57
N CYS A 64 -3.65 8.08 -13.79
CA CYS A 64 -3.74 7.94 -12.34
C CYS A 64 -4.83 6.97 -11.84
N SER A 65 -5.39 6.13 -12.70
CA SER A 65 -6.33 5.08 -12.29
C SER A 65 -5.58 3.86 -11.77
N ASN A 66 -6.00 3.39 -10.60
CA ASN A 66 -5.51 2.18 -9.95
C ASN A 66 -6.10 0.90 -10.56
N THR A 67 -7.22 1.02 -11.28
CA THR A 67 -7.92 -0.12 -11.88
C THR A 67 -7.63 -0.30 -13.37
N TYR A 68 -7.25 0.77 -14.09
CA TYR A 68 -7.05 0.72 -15.54
C TYR A 68 -6.04 -0.34 -15.98
N ASN A 69 -4.85 -0.40 -15.35
CA ASN A 69 -3.81 -1.37 -15.69
C ASN A 69 -4.32 -2.81 -15.52
N ILE A 70 -5.04 -3.07 -14.44
CA ILE A 70 -5.53 -4.42 -14.13
C ILE A 70 -6.59 -4.86 -15.13
N ILE A 71 -7.59 -4.01 -15.40
CA ILE A 71 -8.68 -4.35 -16.33
C ILE A 71 -8.15 -4.49 -17.77
N ASN A 72 -7.34 -3.54 -18.23
CA ASN A 72 -7.02 -3.43 -19.67
C ASN A 72 -5.74 -4.15 -20.08
N ARG A 73 -4.84 -4.48 -19.14
CA ARG A 73 -3.54 -5.10 -19.44
C ARG A 73 -3.35 -6.44 -18.76
N VAL A 74 -3.65 -6.54 -17.46
CA VAL A 74 -3.46 -7.78 -16.71
C VAL A 74 -4.62 -8.76 -16.96
N GLY A 75 -5.83 -8.25 -17.23
CA GLY A 75 -6.99 -9.05 -17.61
C GLY A 75 -7.58 -9.86 -16.46
N ILE A 76 -7.33 -9.41 -15.22
CA ILE A 76 -7.90 -9.99 -13.99
C ILE A 76 -9.37 -9.61 -13.89
#